data_AF-A0A9D5XYE9-F1
#
_entry.id   AF-A0A9D5XYE9-F1
#
_cell.length_a   1.000
_cell.length_b   1.000
_cell.length_c   1.000
_cell.angle_alpha   90.00
_cell.angle_beta   90.00
_cell.angle_gamma   90.00
#
_symmetry.space_group_name_H-M   'P 1'
#
loop_
_entity.id
_entity.type
_entity.pdbx_description
1 polymer ?
#
loop_
_entity_poly.entity_id
_entity_poly.type
_entity_poly.pdbx_seq_one_letter_code
_entity_poly.pdbx_strand_id
1 'polypeptide(L)'
;MSDILKELQALQPAEHDAGKVFSGKKSKRIVQGFESPSSFTPDLNPEYLFHDSSRDAVVWFMDSSDPLYVFGPAGSGKTSLIKQLAAKLNYPVFDLTGHGRLEFPDMVGHLTVEDSNMSFQYGPLALAMKFGGLFLLNEIDLLDPATAAGLNGVLDGDPLCIPENGGEVIKPHPLFRFAATANTNGGADETGLYQGALRQNLAFMDRFWLCEIGYPKPKAERELLHRKVSGLPKEVRMKMVEFANEVRKLFMGEADGNFRDTIEVTFSTRTLIRWADLTVRFQPLARQGIQPVTYALDRALAYRASPETRSVLHELAQRIFPQETKE
;
A
#
# COMPACT_ATOMS: atom_id res chain seq x y z
N MET A 1 22.09 -10.31 -23.24
CA MET A 1 20.78 -10.29 -22.57
C MET A 1 21.04 -10.52 -21.10
N SER A 2 20.70 -9.53 -20.25
CA SER A 2 20.90 -9.61 -18.80
C SER A 2 20.15 -10.82 -18.21
N ASP A 3 20.62 -11.34 -17.08
CA ASP A 3 19.99 -12.51 -16.44
C ASP A 3 18.54 -12.25 -16.01
N ILE A 4 18.21 -11.00 -15.68
CA ILE A 4 16.84 -10.53 -15.43
C ILE A 4 15.92 -10.77 -16.64
N LEU A 5 16.37 -10.41 -17.84
CA LEU A 5 15.54 -10.55 -19.04
C LEU A 5 15.31 -12.03 -19.39
N LYS A 6 16.31 -12.89 -19.16
CA LYS A 6 16.15 -14.35 -19.32
C LYS A 6 15.15 -14.93 -18.32
N GLU A 7 15.22 -14.49 -17.06
CA GLU A 7 14.28 -14.90 -16.02
C GLU A 7 12.83 -14.52 -16.38
N LEU A 8 12.61 -13.26 -16.76
CA LEU A 8 11.28 -12.77 -17.14
C LEU A 8 10.75 -13.45 -18.40
N GLN A 9 11.60 -13.72 -19.39
CA GLN A 9 11.23 -14.44 -20.59
C GLN A 9 10.86 -15.91 -20.33
N ALA A 10 11.41 -16.51 -19.27
CA ALA A 10 11.11 -17.90 -18.90
C ALA A 10 9.77 -18.08 -18.18
N LEU A 11 9.12 -16.98 -17.75
CA LEU A 11 7.86 -17.05 -17.01
C LEU A 11 6.75 -17.74 -17.82
N GLN A 12 6.10 -18.72 -17.19
CA GLN A 12 5.00 -19.47 -17.79
C GLN A 12 3.66 -19.04 -17.17
N PRO A 13 2.72 -18.49 -17.96
CA PRO A 13 1.34 -18.29 -17.55
C PRO A 13 0.72 -19.58 -17.02
N ALA A 14 -0.10 -19.47 -15.96
CA ALA A 14 -0.79 -20.60 -15.36
C ALA A 14 -2.19 -20.23 -14.89
N GLU A 15 -3.08 -21.22 -14.95
CA GLU A 15 -4.44 -21.14 -14.42
C GLU A 15 -4.52 -21.69 -13.00
N HIS A 16 -5.16 -20.94 -12.11
CA HIS A 16 -5.33 -21.28 -10.71
C HIS A 16 -6.81 -21.33 -10.33
N ASP A 17 -7.17 -22.13 -9.33
CA ASP A 17 -8.50 -22.08 -8.72
C ASP A 17 -8.56 -20.88 -7.75
N ALA A 18 -9.35 -19.87 -8.09
CA ALA A 18 -9.46 -18.62 -7.34
C ALA A 18 -9.88 -18.87 -5.88
N GLY A 19 -10.73 -19.87 -5.66
CA GLY A 19 -11.15 -20.27 -4.33
C GLY A 19 -9.98 -20.77 -3.49
N LYS A 20 -9.14 -21.66 -4.04
CA LYS A 20 -7.92 -22.13 -3.37
C LYS A 20 -6.97 -20.97 -3.09
N VAL A 21 -6.76 -20.07 -4.05
CA VAL A 21 -5.81 -18.95 -3.94
C VAL A 21 -6.22 -17.95 -2.86
N PHE A 22 -7.47 -17.49 -2.89
CA PHE A 22 -7.92 -16.37 -2.05
C PHE A 22 -8.64 -16.81 -0.77
N SER A 23 -9.32 -17.95 -0.76
CA SER A 23 -10.12 -18.42 0.39
C SER A 23 -9.64 -19.75 1.00
N GLY A 24 -8.71 -20.45 0.34
CA GLY A 24 -8.27 -21.79 0.72
C GLY A 24 -9.27 -22.91 0.39
N LYS A 25 -10.42 -22.62 -0.23
CA LYS A 25 -11.47 -23.59 -0.57
C LYS A 25 -11.72 -23.61 -2.07
N LYS A 26 -11.79 -24.78 -2.70
CA LYS A 26 -12.08 -24.89 -4.15
C LYS A 26 -13.36 -24.16 -4.53
N SER A 27 -13.30 -23.31 -5.55
CA SER A 27 -14.47 -22.63 -6.13
C SER A 27 -14.78 -23.03 -7.56
N LYS A 28 -13.85 -23.72 -8.25
CA LYS A 28 -13.85 -23.99 -9.70
C LYS A 28 -13.80 -22.74 -10.59
N ARG A 29 -13.72 -21.54 -10.01
CA ARG A 29 -13.47 -20.31 -10.77
C ARG A 29 -11.98 -20.23 -11.08
N ILE A 30 -11.66 -20.02 -12.35
CA ILE A 30 -10.29 -19.90 -12.83
C ILE A 30 -9.81 -18.46 -12.66
N VAL A 31 -8.55 -18.29 -12.27
CA VAL A 31 -7.84 -17.00 -12.26
C VAL A 31 -6.45 -17.20 -12.87
N GLN A 32 -5.99 -16.22 -13.63
CA GLN A 32 -4.68 -16.26 -14.30
C GLN A 32 -3.57 -15.79 -13.35
N GLY A 33 -2.39 -16.39 -13.49
CA GLY A 33 -1.16 -16.04 -12.79
C GLY A 33 0.03 -16.68 -13.48
N PHE A 34 1.07 -17.00 -12.71
CA PHE A 34 2.26 -17.69 -13.20
C PHE A 34 2.49 -19.01 -12.45
N GLU A 35 3.14 -19.97 -13.10
CA GLU A 35 3.42 -21.28 -12.53
C GLU A 35 4.35 -21.19 -11.31
N SER A 36 5.37 -20.33 -11.40
CA SER A 36 6.39 -20.14 -10.35
C SER A 36 6.70 -18.65 -10.16
N PRO A 37 7.13 -18.24 -8.95
CA PRO A 37 7.55 -16.87 -8.69
C PRO A 37 8.87 -16.54 -9.42
N SER A 38 9.11 -15.26 -9.60
CA SER A 38 10.38 -14.67 -10.05
C SER A 38 11.01 -13.80 -8.96
N SER A 39 12.20 -13.28 -9.21
CA SER A 39 12.86 -12.24 -8.41
C SER A 39 12.03 -10.95 -8.26
N PHE A 40 11.07 -10.70 -9.16
CA PHE A 40 10.13 -9.59 -9.09
C PHE A 40 8.81 -9.93 -8.38
N THR A 41 8.56 -11.20 -8.07
CA THR A 41 7.36 -11.60 -7.34
C THR A 41 7.50 -11.22 -5.87
N PRO A 42 6.55 -10.46 -5.27
CA PRO A 42 6.64 -10.10 -3.86
C PRO A 42 6.59 -11.33 -2.95
N ASP A 43 7.29 -11.27 -1.82
CA ASP A 43 7.20 -12.31 -0.81
C ASP A 43 5.79 -12.40 -0.21
N LEU A 44 5.28 -13.63 -0.13
CA LEU A 44 4.05 -13.91 0.57
C LEU A 44 4.27 -13.78 2.08
N ASN A 45 3.45 -12.98 2.76
CA ASN A 45 3.47 -12.81 4.19
C ASN A 45 2.38 -13.68 4.84
N PRO A 46 2.73 -14.79 5.52
CA PRO A 46 1.75 -15.69 6.12
C PRO A 46 0.88 -15.04 7.20
N GLU A 47 1.36 -13.95 7.79
CA GLU A 47 0.65 -13.19 8.82
C GLU A 47 -0.23 -12.06 8.25
N TYR A 48 -0.24 -11.86 6.92
CA TYR A 48 -1.09 -10.86 6.30
C TYR A 48 -2.57 -11.24 6.50
N LEU A 49 -3.38 -10.24 6.87
CA LEU A 49 -4.81 -10.42 7.12
C LEU A 49 -5.60 -9.68 6.05
N PHE A 50 -6.17 -10.42 5.10
CA PHE A 50 -7.20 -9.89 4.22
C PHE A 50 -8.48 -9.60 5.02
N HIS A 51 -9.09 -8.44 4.78
CA HIS A 51 -10.31 -8.00 5.48
C HIS A 51 -11.35 -7.48 4.48
N ASP A 52 -12.51 -7.02 4.99
CA ASP A 52 -13.66 -6.71 4.15
C ASP A 52 -13.39 -5.71 3.01
N SER A 53 -12.51 -4.72 3.19
CA SER A 53 -12.18 -3.76 2.13
C SER A 53 -11.25 -4.34 1.05
N SER A 54 -10.64 -5.50 1.28
CA SER A 54 -9.82 -6.19 0.27
C SER A 54 -10.65 -6.78 -0.88
N ARG A 55 -11.99 -6.83 -0.75
CA ARG A 55 -12.88 -7.54 -1.68
C ARG A 55 -12.78 -7.04 -3.11
N ASP A 56 -12.78 -5.73 -3.32
CA ASP A 56 -12.76 -5.15 -4.67
C ASP A 56 -11.44 -5.46 -5.37
N ALA A 57 -10.31 -5.34 -4.67
CA ALA A 57 -9.00 -5.73 -5.20
C ALA A 57 -8.93 -7.24 -5.50
N VAL A 58 -9.52 -8.10 -4.65
CA VAL A 58 -9.61 -9.54 -4.91
C VAL A 58 -10.40 -9.82 -6.19
N VAL A 59 -11.53 -9.14 -6.40
CA VAL A 59 -12.34 -9.27 -7.63
C VAL A 59 -11.56 -8.77 -8.84
N TRP A 60 -10.86 -7.64 -8.73
CA TRP A 60 -10.01 -7.11 -9.80
C TRP A 60 -8.91 -8.10 -10.21
N PHE A 61 -8.31 -8.83 -9.27
CA PHE A 61 -7.34 -9.88 -9.61
C PHE A 61 -7.98 -11.13 -10.24
N MET A 62 -9.28 -11.38 -10.05
CA MET A 62 -9.97 -12.54 -10.63
C MET A 62 -10.25 -12.40 -12.12
N ASP A 63 -10.39 -11.18 -12.64
CA ASP A 63 -10.76 -10.91 -14.03
C ASP A 63 -9.69 -10.03 -14.70
N SER A 64 -9.56 -10.06 -16.02
CA SER A 64 -8.78 -9.06 -16.77
C SER A 64 -9.62 -7.79 -16.86
N SER A 65 -9.18 -6.72 -16.23
CA SER A 65 -9.97 -5.51 -16.05
C SER A 65 -9.15 -4.25 -16.28
N ASP A 66 -9.86 -3.13 -16.35
CA ASP A 66 -9.34 -1.77 -16.38
C ASP A 66 -8.25 -1.55 -15.32
N PRO A 67 -7.30 -0.62 -15.54
CA PRO A 67 -6.34 -0.19 -14.53
C PRO A 67 -6.97 0.04 -13.15
N LEU A 68 -6.29 -0.40 -12.08
CA LEU A 68 -6.80 -0.22 -10.71
C LEU A 68 -6.24 1.05 -10.07
N TYR A 69 -7.09 1.84 -9.43
CA TYR A 69 -6.67 2.97 -8.61
C TYR A 69 -7.10 2.75 -7.16
N VAL A 70 -6.15 2.46 -6.28
CA VAL A 70 -6.42 2.17 -4.87
C VAL A 70 -6.10 3.40 -4.02
N PHE A 71 -7.11 4.01 -3.40
CA PHE A 71 -6.94 5.18 -2.55
C PHE A 71 -7.39 4.95 -1.11
N GLY A 72 -7.09 5.90 -0.23
CA GLY A 72 -7.43 5.84 1.19
C GLY A 72 -6.27 6.31 2.07
N PRO A 73 -6.39 6.27 3.40
CA PRO A 73 -5.43 6.92 4.27
C PRO A 73 -4.03 6.29 4.27
N ALA A 74 -3.03 7.08 4.67
CA ALA A 74 -1.65 6.59 4.77
C ALA A 74 -1.54 5.44 5.77
N GLY A 75 -0.88 4.35 5.36
CA GLY A 75 -0.70 3.18 6.22
C GLY A 75 -1.95 2.33 6.46
N SER A 76 -2.98 2.43 5.60
CA SER A 76 -4.15 1.53 5.57
C SER A 76 -3.88 0.18 4.90
N GLY A 77 -2.76 0.03 4.18
CA GLY A 77 -2.34 -1.24 3.59
C GLY A 77 -2.56 -1.39 2.08
N LYS A 78 -2.84 -0.30 1.35
CA LYS A 78 -3.05 -0.26 -0.12
C LYS A 78 -1.99 -1.03 -0.92
N THR A 79 -0.72 -0.61 -0.83
CA THR A 79 0.40 -1.25 -1.53
C THR A 79 0.58 -2.71 -1.11
N SER A 80 0.48 -2.99 0.20
CA SER A 80 0.62 -4.37 0.69
C SER A 80 -0.52 -5.28 0.20
N LEU A 81 -1.74 -4.77 0.04
CA LEU A 81 -2.86 -5.53 -0.49
C LEU A 81 -2.57 -6.01 -1.91
N ILE A 82 -2.16 -5.10 -2.80
CA ILE A 82 -1.82 -5.43 -4.19
C ILE A 82 -0.67 -6.44 -4.23
N LYS A 83 0.42 -6.19 -3.49
CA LYS A 83 1.58 -7.09 -3.44
C LYS A 83 1.24 -8.49 -2.94
N GLN A 84 0.39 -8.60 -1.91
CA GLN A 84 0.03 -9.90 -1.34
C GLN A 84 -0.95 -10.69 -2.23
N LEU A 85 -1.81 -10.01 -2.99
CA LEU A 85 -2.63 -10.66 -4.02
C LEU A 85 -1.78 -11.11 -5.22
N ALA A 86 -0.83 -10.28 -5.66
CA ALA A 86 0.14 -10.64 -6.69
C ALA A 86 1.01 -11.84 -6.28
N ALA A 87 1.54 -11.84 -5.05
CA ALA A 87 2.32 -12.95 -4.50
C ALA A 87 1.55 -14.28 -4.52
N LYS A 88 0.25 -14.25 -4.21
CA LYS A 88 -0.63 -15.43 -4.25
C LYS A 88 -0.81 -16.04 -5.64
N LEU A 89 -0.54 -15.27 -6.70
CA LEU A 89 -0.65 -15.68 -8.10
C LEU A 89 0.71 -15.74 -8.81
N ASN A 90 1.81 -15.65 -8.05
CA ASN A 90 3.18 -15.58 -8.55
C ASN A 90 3.44 -14.41 -9.53
N TYR A 91 2.63 -13.35 -9.47
CA TYR A 91 2.78 -12.22 -10.38
C TYR A 91 4.08 -11.45 -10.11
N PRO A 92 4.93 -11.20 -11.13
CA PRO A 92 6.01 -10.23 -10.99
C PRO A 92 5.40 -8.84 -10.82
N VAL A 93 5.92 -8.06 -9.86
CA VAL A 93 5.47 -6.70 -9.56
C VAL A 93 6.62 -5.74 -9.79
N PHE A 94 6.43 -4.83 -10.74
CA PHE A 94 7.34 -3.74 -11.05
C PHE A 94 6.86 -2.50 -10.30
N ASP A 95 7.39 -2.32 -9.09
CA ASP A 95 7.01 -1.25 -8.17
C ASP A 95 7.85 0.00 -8.42
N LEU A 96 7.17 1.12 -8.63
CA LEU A 96 7.77 2.45 -8.75
C LEU A 96 6.98 3.45 -7.91
N THR A 97 7.67 4.27 -7.14
CA THR A 97 7.04 5.33 -6.33
C THR A 97 7.04 6.65 -7.10
N GLY A 98 5.86 7.25 -7.26
CA GLY A 98 5.65 8.56 -7.84
C GLY A 98 6.25 9.67 -6.99
N HIS A 99 6.83 10.66 -7.67
CA HIS A 99 7.32 11.90 -7.07
C HIS A 99 7.39 12.98 -8.14
N GLY A 100 7.47 14.26 -7.75
CA GLY A 100 7.51 15.40 -8.68
C GLY A 100 8.77 15.53 -9.56
N ARG A 101 9.61 14.50 -9.61
CA ARG A 101 10.79 14.40 -10.50
C ARG A 101 10.78 13.13 -11.35
N LEU A 102 9.74 12.30 -11.21
CA LEU A 102 9.63 11.07 -11.97
C LEU A 102 9.17 11.45 -13.37
N GLU A 103 9.89 10.98 -14.39
CA GLU A 103 9.58 11.26 -15.78
C GLU A 103 9.16 9.97 -16.52
N PHE A 104 8.53 10.13 -17.68
CA PHE A 104 8.10 8.99 -18.50
C PHE A 104 9.25 8.05 -18.92
N PRO A 105 10.45 8.54 -19.27
CA PRO A 105 11.60 7.68 -19.54
C PRO A 105 12.06 6.83 -18.34
N ASP A 106 11.85 7.27 -17.10
CA ASP A 106 12.18 6.46 -15.91
C ASP A 106 11.30 5.21 -15.83
N MET A 107 10.06 5.29 -16.36
CA MET A 107 9.11 4.18 -16.42
C MET A 107 9.39 3.27 -17.61
N VAL A 108 9.71 3.84 -18.78
CA VAL A 108 9.83 3.11 -20.05
C VAL A 108 11.23 2.54 -20.27
N GLY A 109 12.27 3.29 -19.93
CA GLY A 109 13.65 2.95 -20.19
C GLY A 109 14.42 4.06 -20.91
N HIS A 110 15.73 3.92 -20.95
CA HIS A 110 16.64 4.90 -21.53
C HIS A 110 17.88 4.21 -22.13
N LEU A 111 18.57 4.92 -23.01
CA LEU A 111 19.88 4.49 -23.51
C LEU A 111 20.94 4.70 -22.43
N THR A 112 21.70 3.65 -22.13
CA THR A 112 22.86 3.69 -21.24
C THR A 112 24.11 3.22 -21.98
N VAL A 113 25.28 3.57 -21.47
CA VAL A 113 26.56 3.11 -22.03
C VAL A 113 27.10 1.98 -21.15
N GLU A 114 27.13 0.77 -21.70
CA GLU A 114 27.76 -0.40 -21.09
C GLU A 114 28.97 -0.82 -21.94
N ASP A 115 30.13 -0.96 -21.32
CA ASP A 115 31.38 -1.39 -21.98
C ASP A 115 31.69 -0.67 -23.31
N SER A 116 31.51 0.66 -23.32
CA SER A 116 31.71 1.54 -24.48
C SER A 116 30.72 1.34 -25.64
N ASN A 117 29.63 0.58 -25.44
CA ASN A 117 28.52 0.45 -26.38
C ASN A 117 27.25 1.07 -25.79
N MET A 118 26.45 1.69 -26.65
CA MET A 118 25.10 2.14 -26.27
C MET A 118 24.15 0.94 -26.26
N SER A 119 23.49 0.71 -25.14
CA SER A 119 22.46 -0.31 -24.97
C SER A 119 21.21 0.31 -24.35
N PHE A 120 20.03 -0.10 -24.84
CA PHE A 120 18.78 0.32 -24.24
C PHE A 120 18.48 -0.50 -22.98
N GLN A 121 18.24 0.19 -21.87
CA GLN A 121 17.82 -0.42 -20.62
C GLN A 121 16.31 -0.18 -20.43
N TYR A 122 15.54 -1.27 -20.43
CA TYR A 122 14.10 -1.21 -20.19
C TYR A 122 13.79 -0.77 -18.76
N GLY A 123 12.83 0.15 -18.64
CA GLY A 123 12.24 0.56 -17.37
C GLY A 123 11.15 -0.39 -16.88
N PRO A 124 10.68 -0.22 -15.64
CA PRO A 124 9.72 -1.11 -14.98
C PRO A 124 8.41 -1.26 -15.73
N LEU A 125 7.89 -0.19 -16.35
CA LEU A 125 6.65 -0.25 -17.13
C LEU A 125 6.83 -1.08 -18.39
N ALA A 126 7.92 -0.83 -19.15
CA ALA A 126 8.18 -1.56 -20.38
C ALA A 126 8.43 -3.06 -20.11
N LEU A 127 9.12 -3.40 -19.02
CA LEU A 127 9.29 -4.80 -18.59
C LEU A 127 7.95 -5.47 -18.26
N ALA A 128 7.10 -4.81 -17.47
CA ALA A 128 5.77 -5.33 -17.13
C ALA A 128 4.90 -5.56 -18.37
N MET A 129 4.89 -4.60 -19.30
CA MET A 129 4.14 -4.70 -20.54
C MET A 129 4.67 -5.81 -21.45
N LYS A 130 5.99 -5.95 -21.56
CA LYS A 130 6.64 -6.88 -22.49
C LYS A 130 6.55 -8.34 -22.06
N PHE A 131 6.76 -8.63 -20.77
CA PHE A 131 6.84 -10.00 -20.25
C PHE A 131 5.60 -10.46 -19.48
N GLY A 132 4.63 -9.55 -19.28
CA GLY A 132 3.53 -9.79 -18.37
C GLY A 132 3.95 -9.55 -16.92
N GLY A 133 3.03 -9.02 -16.13
CA GLY A 133 3.35 -8.55 -14.80
C GLY A 133 2.48 -7.37 -14.41
N LEU A 134 2.60 -6.99 -13.16
CA LEU A 134 1.85 -5.87 -12.61
C LEU A 134 2.80 -4.68 -12.46
N PHE A 135 2.52 -3.61 -13.20
CA PHE A 135 3.15 -2.32 -12.93
C PHE A 135 2.40 -1.64 -11.80
N LEU A 136 3.11 -1.40 -10.69
CA LEU A 136 2.56 -0.78 -9.48
C LEU A 136 3.12 0.62 -9.33
N LEU A 137 2.32 1.64 -9.64
CA LEU A 137 2.69 3.04 -9.43
C LEU A 137 2.18 3.51 -8.06
N ASN A 138 3.06 3.48 -7.06
CA ASN A 138 2.72 3.94 -5.72
C ASN A 138 2.75 5.47 -5.62
N GLU A 139 1.88 6.06 -4.81
CA GLU A 139 1.81 7.51 -4.60
C GLU A 139 1.64 8.28 -5.92
N ILE A 140 0.72 7.82 -6.78
CA ILE A 140 0.42 8.45 -8.08
C ILE A 140 -0.10 9.88 -7.92
N ASP A 141 -0.69 10.20 -6.78
CA ASP A 141 -1.09 11.55 -6.42
C ASP A 141 0.11 12.50 -6.19
N LEU A 142 1.33 12.00 -6.04
CA LEU A 142 2.55 12.83 -6.03
C LEU A 142 3.19 13.01 -7.41
N LEU A 143 2.64 12.35 -8.44
CA LEU A 143 3.13 12.44 -9.82
C LEU A 143 2.61 13.71 -10.49
N ASP A 144 3.48 14.37 -11.25
CA ASP A 144 3.11 15.50 -12.07
C ASP A 144 2.01 15.10 -13.09
N PRO A 145 0.89 15.83 -13.18
CA PRO A 145 -0.21 15.48 -14.09
C PRO A 145 0.17 15.40 -15.57
N ALA A 146 1.17 16.15 -16.04
CA ALA A 146 1.63 16.05 -17.42
C ALA A 146 2.40 14.74 -17.64
N THR A 147 3.18 14.30 -16.65
CA THR A 147 3.81 12.97 -16.70
C THR A 147 2.77 11.86 -16.64
N ALA A 148 1.75 11.99 -15.78
CA ALA A 148 0.64 11.04 -15.70
C ALA A 148 -0.11 10.93 -17.05
N ALA A 149 -0.31 12.04 -17.76
CA ALA A 149 -0.93 12.04 -19.08
C ALA A 149 -0.15 11.21 -20.13
N GLY A 150 1.16 11.05 -19.97
CA GLY A 150 1.97 10.15 -20.81
C GLY A 150 1.57 8.68 -20.70
N LEU A 151 0.90 8.28 -19.60
CA LEU A 151 0.42 6.93 -19.39
C LEU A 151 -0.95 6.66 -20.04
N ASN A 152 -1.64 7.66 -20.60
CA ASN A 152 -2.99 7.50 -21.14
C ASN A 152 -3.12 6.34 -22.13
N GLY A 153 -2.22 6.26 -23.13
CA GLY A 153 -2.25 5.17 -24.11
C GLY A 153 -2.05 3.79 -23.47
N VAL A 154 -1.13 3.68 -22.50
CA VAL A 154 -0.89 2.43 -21.76
C VAL A 154 -2.14 2.00 -20.99
N LEU A 155 -2.84 2.96 -20.36
CA LEU A 155 -4.07 2.72 -19.62
C LEU A 155 -5.26 2.37 -20.55
N ASP A 156 -5.27 2.92 -21.76
CA ASP A 156 -6.23 2.58 -22.82
C ASP A 156 -5.93 1.21 -23.48
N GLY A 157 -4.79 0.59 -23.16
CA GLY A 157 -4.36 -0.71 -23.68
C GLY A 157 -3.59 -0.64 -25.01
N ASP A 158 -3.15 0.55 -25.40
CA ASP A 158 -2.38 0.75 -26.62
C ASP A 158 -0.95 0.17 -26.53
N PRO A 159 -0.33 -0.17 -27.66
CA PRO A 159 1.08 -0.52 -27.71
C PRO A 159 1.99 0.63 -27.24
N LEU A 160 3.03 0.29 -26.49
CA LEU A 160 4.08 1.22 -26.10
C LEU A 160 5.15 1.29 -27.20
N CYS A 161 5.28 2.45 -27.84
CA CYS A 161 6.35 2.73 -28.80
C CYS A 161 7.56 3.33 -28.10
N ILE A 162 8.75 2.80 -28.36
CA ILE A 162 10.03 3.25 -27.78
C ILE A 162 10.95 3.72 -28.92
N PRO A 163 10.87 5.00 -29.33
CA PRO A 163 11.69 5.55 -30.41
C PRO A 163 13.20 5.38 -30.18
N GLU A 164 13.65 5.57 -28.94
CA GLU A 164 15.06 5.49 -28.54
C GLU A 164 15.64 4.08 -28.70
N ASN A 165 14.80 3.04 -28.67
CA ASN A 165 15.20 1.65 -28.91
C ASN A 165 14.92 1.21 -30.35
N GLY A 166 15.27 2.06 -31.31
CA GLY A 166 15.10 1.76 -32.74
C GLY A 166 13.64 1.68 -33.20
N GLY A 167 12.72 2.34 -32.48
CA GLY A 167 11.30 2.32 -32.78
C GLY A 167 10.60 1.00 -32.38
N GLU A 168 11.10 0.31 -31.36
CA GLU A 168 10.45 -0.90 -30.84
C GLU A 168 9.00 -0.62 -30.43
N VAL A 169 8.10 -1.54 -30.77
CA VAL A 169 6.69 -1.47 -30.38
C VAL A 169 6.36 -2.66 -29.48
N ILE A 170 6.04 -2.38 -28.22
CA ILE A 170 5.66 -3.38 -27.22
C ILE A 170 4.14 -3.42 -27.13
N LYS A 171 3.54 -4.50 -27.61
CA LYS A 171 2.12 -4.78 -27.33
C LYS A 171 1.98 -5.28 -25.89
N PRO A 172 0.98 -4.82 -25.12
CA PRO A 172 0.78 -5.31 -23.76
C PRO A 172 0.59 -6.83 -23.76
N HIS A 173 1.38 -7.53 -22.95
CA HIS A 173 1.19 -8.95 -22.72
C HIS A 173 -0.22 -9.21 -22.14
N PRO A 174 -0.89 -10.34 -22.44
CA PRO A 174 -2.24 -10.62 -21.92
C PRO A 174 -2.34 -10.64 -20.38
N LEU A 175 -1.21 -10.88 -19.70
CA LEU A 175 -1.07 -10.79 -18.24
C LEU A 175 -0.47 -9.45 -17.76
N PHE A 176 -0.35 -8.44 -18.61
CA PHE A 176 -0.01 -7.09 -18.14
C PHE A 176 -1.16 -6.53 -17.31
N ARG A 177 -0.83 -5.92 -16.17
CA ARG A 177 -1.78 -5.23 -15.31
C ARG A 177 -1.19 -3.91 -14.83
N PHE A 178 -2.04 -2.89 -14.69
CA PHE A 178 -1.66 -1.61 -14.12
C PHE A 178 -2.43 -1.39 -12.81
N ALA A 179 -1.72 -1.10 -11.74
CA ALA A 179 -2.33 -0.65 -10.49
C ALA A 179 -1.60 0.59 -9.95
N ALA A 180 -2.35 1.54 -9.44
CA ALA A 180 -1.84 2.70 -8.75
C ALA A 180 -2.31 2.74 -7.30
N THR A 181 -1.50 3.35 -6.43
CA THR A 181 -1.96 3.69 -5.08
C THR A 181 -1.85 5.18 -4.83
N ALA A 182 -2.78 5.74 -4.06
CA ALA A 182 -2.81 7.15 -3.70
C ALA A 182 -3.35 7.35 -2.30
N ASN A 183 -3.13 8.52 -1.72
CA ASN A 183 -3.83 8.95 -0.52
C ASN A 183 -5.14 9.66 -0.86
N THR A 184 -5.23 10.33 -2.01
CA THR A 184 -6.44 10.97 -2.52
C THR A 184 -7.13 10.16 -3.62
N ASN A 185 -8.41 10.45 -3.87
CA ASN A 185 -9.17 9.87 -4.98
C ASN A 185 -8.90 10.53 -6.35
N GLY A 186 -7.75 11.19 -6.51
CA GLY A 186 -7.41 12.00 -7.70
C GLY A 186 -7.92 13.45 -7.63
N GLY A 187 -8.77 13.78 -6.65
CA GLY A 187 -9.16 15.14 -6.32
C GLY A 187 -8.06 15.96 -5.64
N ALA A 188 -8.36 17.23 -5.37
CA ALA A 188 -7.52 18.02 -4.47
C ALA A 188 -7.63 17.47 -3.05
N ASP A 189 -6.53 17.51 -2.29
CA ASP A 189 -6.59 17.19 -0.87
C ASP A 189 -7.27 18.34 -0.11
N GLU A 190 -8.59 18.25 0.03
CA GLU A 190 -9.41 19.24 0.74
C GLU A 190 -9.11 19.29 2.25
N THR A 191 -8.47 18.24 2.78
CA THR A 191 -8.13 18.16 4.20
C THR A 191 -6.80 18.84 4.54
N GLY A 192 -5.94 19.08 3.54
CA GLY A 192 -4.59 19.60 3.72
C GLY A 192 -3.62 18.65 4.43
N LEU A 193 -4.02 17.39 4.66
CA LEU A 193 -3.29 16.38 5.43
C LEU A 193 -2.20 15.66 4.61
N TYR A 194 -2.33 15.63 3.30
CA TYR A 194 -1.43 15.01 2.33
C TYR A 194 -0.69 16.08 1.54
N GLN A 195 0.27 16.73 2.22
CA GLN A 195 1.11 17.74 1.60
C GLN A 195 1.82 17.18 0.35
N GLY A 196 1.72 17.92 -0.76
CA GLY A 196 2.33 17.54 -2.03
C GLY A 196 1.43 16.68 -2.93
N ALA A 197 0.26 16.22 -2.47
CA ALA A 197 -0.72 15.57 -3.33
C ALA A 197 -1.23 16.56 -4.39
N LEU A 198 -1.14 16.14 -5.66
CA LEU A 198 -1.53 16.86 -6.84
C LEU A 198 -2.85 16.29 -7.36
N ARG A 199 -3.77 17.20 -7.69
CA ARG A 199 -5.02 16.85 -8.37
C ARG A 199 -4.70 16.27 -9.75
N GLN A 200 -5.28 15.11 -10.04
CA GLN A 200 -5.13 14.45 -11.33
C GLN A 200 -6.23 14.88 -12.30
N ASN A 201 -5.97 14.72 -13.60
CA ASN A 201 -6.93 15.05 -14.65
C ASN A 201 -8.13 14.09 -14.60
N LEU A 202 -9.36 14.60 -14.75
CA LEU A 202 -10.57 13.77 -14.73
C LEU A 202 -10.58 12.71 -15.85
N ALA A 203 -10.13 13.06 -17.06
CA ALA A 203 -10.03 12.10 -18.15
C ALA A 203 -8.97 11.02 -17.88
N PHE A 204 -7.91 11.36 -17.14
CA PHE A 204 -6.93 10.38 -16.68
C PHE A 204 -7.56 9.42 -15.65
N MET A 205 -8.32 9.96 -14.69
CA MET A 205 -9.02 9.17 -13.67
C MET A 205 -10.12 8.26 -14.23
N ASP A 206 -10.78 8.65 -15.32
CA ASP A 206 -11.85 7.87 -15.98
C ASP A 206 -11.39 6.52 -16.53
N ARG A 207 -10.06 6.34 -16.69
CA ARG A 207 -9.44 5.08 -17.13
C ARG A 207 -9.26 4.05 -16.03
N PHE A 208 -9.60 4.40 -14.79
CA PHE A 208 -9.37 3.55 -13.63
C PHE A 208 -10.67 3.01 -13.04
N TRP A 209 -10.61 1.77 -12.58
CA TRP A 209 -11.49 1.29 -11.52
C TRP A 209 -10.97 1.81 -10.17
N LEU A 210 -11.73 2.68 -9.51
CA LEU A 210 -11.41 3.17 -8.17
C LEU A 210 -11.81 2.18 -7.06
N CYS A 211 -10.89 1.96 -6.12
CA CYS A 211 -11.09 1.15 -4.92
C CYS A 211 -10.64 1.92 -3.67
N GLU A 212 -11.53 2.06 -2.69
CA GLU A 212 -11.22 2.72 -1.42
C GLU A 212 -10.81 1.71 -0.35
N ILE A 213 -9.62 1.90 0.23
CA ILE A 213 -9.08 1.09 1.31
C ILE A 213 -8.87 1.94 2.55
N GLY A 214 -9.89 1.92 3.42
CA GLY A 214 -9.82 2.43 4.79
C GLY A 214 -9.06 1.51 5.75
N TYR A 215 -8.88 1.97 6.98
CA TYR A 215 -8.32 1.15 8.05
C TYR A 215 -9.21 -0.07 8.36
N PRO A 216 -8.63 -1.22 8.77
CA PRO A 216 -9.44 -2.39 9.07
C PRO A 216 -10.41 -2.14 10.23
N LYS A 217 -11.56 -2.81 10.22
CA LYS A 217 -12.52 -2.74 11.33
C LYS A 217 -11.87 -3.21 12.64
N PRO A 218 -12.35 -2.78 13.83
CA PRO A 218 -11.73 -3.11 15.12
C PRO A 218 -11.52 -4.61 15.36
N LYS A 219 -12.41 -5.47 14.86
CA LYS A 219 -12.23 -6.93 14.94
C LYS A 219 -10.99 -7.39 14.16
N ALA A 220 -10.79 -6.89 12.95
CA ALA A 220 -9.65 -7.23 12.10
C ALA A 220 -8.34 -6.65 12.64
N GLU A 221 -8.31 -5.41 13.14
CA GLU A 221 -7.08 -4.86 13.74
C GLU A 221 -6.65 -5.60 15.00
N ARG A 222 -7.60 -6.05 15.85
CA ARG A 222 -7.27 -6.86 17.03
C ARG A 222 -6.65 -8.21 16.66
N GLU A 223 -7.16 -8.84 15.60
CA GLU A 223 -6.60 -10.08 15.06
C GLU A 223 -5.22 -9.84 14.45
N LEU A 224 -5.05 -8.75 13.71
CA LEU A 224 -3.76 -8.36 13.13
C LEU A 224 -2.70 -8.14 14.22
N LEU A 225 -3.05 -7.43 15.30
CA LEU A 225 -2.18 -7.26 16.46
C LEU A 225 -1.84 -8.59 17.14
N HIS A 226 -2.80 -9.51 17.23
CA HIS A 226 -2.56 -10.83 17.82
C HIS A 226 -1.54 -11.64 17.01
N ARG A 227 -1.65 -11.62 15.67
CA ARG A 227 -0.70 -12.30 14.77
C ARG A 227 0.69 -11.67 14.81
N LYS A 228 0.76 -10.35 14.72
CA LYS A 228 2.03 -9.60 14.60
C LYS A 228 2.76 -9.43 15.94
N VAL A 229 2.02 -9.40 17.04
CA VAL A 229 2.56 -9.11 18.38
C VAL A 229 1.91 -10.07 19.39
N SER A 230 2.31 -11.34 19.30
CA SER A 230 1.74 -12.44 20.12
C SER A 230 1.88 -12.22 21.63
N GLY A 231 2.92 -11.51 22.07
CA GLY A 231 3.16 -11.17 23.48
C GLY A 231 2.26 -10.07 24.07
N LEU A 232 1.38 -9.44 23.27
CA LEU A 232 0.52 -8.36 23.74
C LEU A 232 -0.80 -8.90 24.33
N PRO A 233 -1.15 -8.61 25.60
CA PRO A 233 -2.39 -9.10 26.21
C PRO A 233 -3.66 -8.66 25.46
N LYS A 234 -4.71 -9.49 25.48
CA LYS A 234 -5.95 -9.26 24.72
C LYS A 234 -6.63 -7.94 25.08
N GLU A 235 -6.66 -7.61 26.37
CA GLU A 235 -7.25 -6.39 26.93
C GLU A 235 -6.50 -5.16 26.44
N VAL A 236 -5.17 -5.23 26.42
CA VAL A 236 -4.30 -4.16 25.88
C VAL A 236 -4.54 -4.00 24.37
N ARG A 237 -4.66 -5.09 23.60
CA ARG A 237 -5.01 -5.03 22.16
C ARG A 237 -6.35 -4.33 21.92
N MET A 238 -7.37 -4.65 22.72
CA MET A 238 -8.68 -4.01 22.60
C MET A 238 -8.60 -2.50 22.81
N LYS A 239 -7.94 -2.08 23.90
CA LYS A 239 -7.74 -0.68 24.25
C LYS A 239 -6.87 0.08 23.25
N MET A 240 -5.85 -0.56 22.68
CA MET A 240 -5.01 0.07 21.64
C MET A 240 -5.80 0.35 20.36
N VAL A 241 -6.67 -0.58 19.96
CA VAL A 241 -7.56 -0.39 18.81
C VAL A 241 -8.61 0.69 19.09
N GLU A 242 -9.17 0.72 20.30
CA GLU A 242 -10.05 1.81 20.74
C GLU A 242 -9.36 3.17 20.64
N PHE A 243 -8.17 3.29 21.24
CA PHE A 243 -7.34 4.50 21.17
C PHE A 243 -7.07 4.93 19.73
N ALA A 244 -6.65 4.00 18.87
CA ALA A 244 -6.37 4.30 17.46
C ALA A 244 -7.60 4.86 16.72
N ASN A 245 -8.79 4.32 16.98
CA ASN A 245 -10.03 4.80 16.36
C ASN A 245 -10.45 6.18 16.88
N GLU A 246 -10.29 6.46 18.16
CA GLU A 246 -10.54 7.79 18.72
C GLU A 246 -9.59 8.85 18.13
N VAL A 247 -8.29 8.53 17.98
CA VAL A 247 -7.32 9.42 17.31
C VAL A 247 -7.68 9.64 15.84
N ARG A 248 -8.16 8.62 15.12
CA ARG A 248 -8.60 8.78 13.72
C ARG A 248 -9.81 9.72 13.61
N LYS A 249 -10.78 9.65 14.53
CA LYS A 249 -11.93 10.57 14.56
C LYS A 249 -11.49 12.01 14.82
N LEU A 250 -10.58 12.22 15.79
CA LEU A 250 -10.01 13.55 16.07
C LEU A 250 -9.28 14.12 14.85
N PHE A 251 -8.54 13.28 14.13
CA PHE A 251 -7.85 13.66 12.90
C PHE A 251 -8.81 14.04 11.77
N MET A 252 -9.95 13.35 11.66
CA MET A 252 -10.99 13.64 10.66
C MET A 252 -11.92 14.80 11.05
N GLY A 253 -11.80 15.34 12.27
CA GLY A 253 -12.71 16.38 12.79
C GLY A 253 -14.11 15.87 13.13
N GLU A 254 -14.29 14.57 13.28
CA GLU A 254 -15.58 13.91 13.55
C GLU A 254 -15.86 13.72 15.06
N ALA A 255 -15.19 14.48 15.93
CA ALA A 255 -15.33 14.30 17.38
C ALA A 255 -16.58 15.01 17.94
N ASP A 256 -17.57 14.23 18.36
CA ASP A 256 -18.71 14.72 19.15
C ASP A 256 -18.24 15.21 20.53
N GLY A 257 -18.43 16.51 20.80
CA GLY A 257 -18.48 17.08 22.15
C GLY A 257 -17.26 16.87 23.07
N ASN A 258 -16.30 17.81 23.01
CA ASN A 258 -15.35 18.27 24.05
C ASN A 258 -13.94 18.55 23.49
N PHE A 259 -13.57 17.96 22.36
CA PHE A 259 -12.32 18.28 21.65
C PHE A 259 -12.66 19.13 20.43
N ARG A 260 -12.53 20.46 20.54
CA ARG A 260 -12.79 21.40 19.44
C ARG A 260 -11.69 21.44 18.39
N ASP A 261 -10.55 20.79 18.65
CA ASP A 261 -9.36 20.91 17.82
C ASP A 261 -9.13 19.60 17.04
N THR A 262 -9.13 19.71 15.72
CA THR A 262 -8.59 18.69 14.83
C THR A 262 -7.10 18.51 15.13
N ILE A 263 -6.65 17.26 15.20
CA ILE A 263 -5.23 16.95 15.41
C ILE A 263 -4.52 16.73 14.07
N GLU A 264 -3.24 17.10 13.99
CA GLU A 264 -2.45 17.01 12.77
C GLU A 264 -1.83 15.63 12.50
N VAL A 265 -1.97 14.67 13.43
CA VAL A 265 -1.45 13.31 13.28
C VAL A 265 -2.55 12.25 13.35
N THR A 266 -2.45 11.24 12.48
CA THR A 266 -3.37 10.10 12.45
C THR A 266 -2.75 8.83 13.03
N PHE A 267 -3.59 7.91 13.48
CA PHE A 267 -3.17 6.61 14.01
C PHE A 267 -3.30 5.50 12.96
N SER A 268 -2.36 5.44 12.03
CA SER A 268 -2.36 4.41 10.98
C SER A 268 -2.24 2.99 11.55
N THR A 269 -2.67 1.97 10.80
CA THR A 269 -2.48 0.56 11.19
C THR A 269 -0.99 0.21 11.35
N ARG A 270 -0.11 0.85 10.56
CA ARG A 270 1.36 0.75 10.74
C ARG A 270 1.81 1.29 12.10
N THR A 271 1.30 2.46 12.50
CA THR A 271 1.59 3.08 13.81
C THR A 271 1.08 2.18 14.94
N LEU A 272 -0.10 1.59 14.78
CA LEU A 272 -0.70 0.67 15.75
C LEU A 272 0.13 -0.59 15.98
N ILE A 273 0.58 -1.25 14.90
CA ILE A 273 1.47 -2.41 15.03
C ILE A 273 2.79 -2.02 15.71
N ARG A 274 3.37 -0.87 15.34
CA ARG A 274 4.60 -0.36 15.97
C ARG A 274 4.40 -0.10 17.46
N TRP A 275 3.29 0.54 17.84
CA TRP A 275 2.99 0.84 19.24
C TRP A 275 2.84 -0.44 20.07
N ALA A 276 2.16 -1.45 19.51
CA ALA A 276 2.02 -2.77 20.12
C ALA A 276 3.38 -3.47 20.33
N ASP A 277 4.21 -3.54 19.28
CA ASP A 277 5.54 -4.14 19.34
C ASP A 277 6.45 -3.43 20.36
N LEU A 278 6.51 -2.10 20.32
CA LEU A 278 7.28 -1.30 21.28
C LEU A 278 6.79 -1.48 22.72
N THR A 279 5.48 -1.59 22.93
CA THR A 279 4.91 -1.83 24.27
C THR A 279 5.43 -3.14 24.87
N VAL A 280 5.52 -4.20 24.07
CA VAL A 280 6.09 -5.48 24.51
C VAL A 280 7.60 -5.36 24.76
N ARG A 281 8.34 -4.70 23.87
CA ARG A 281 9.80 -4.52 24.03
C ARG A 281 10.16 -3.69 25.25
N PHE A 282 9.36 -2.69 25.60
CA PHE A 282 9.55 -1.84 26.78
C PHE A 282 8.91 -2.39 28.05
N GLN A 283 8.34 -3.59 28.03
CA GLN A 283 7.77 -4.24 29.21
C GLN A 283 8.73 -4.23 30.43
N PRO A 284 10.06 -4.45 30.29
CA PRO A 284 10.97 -4.43 31.43
C PRO A 284 11.02 -3.09 32.19
N LEU A 285 10.69 -1.97 31.54
CA LEU A 285 10.66 -0.64 32.17
C LEU A 285 9.57 -0.51 33.24
N ALA A 286 8.57 -1.39 33.23
CA ALA A 286 7.56 -1.44 34.28
C ALA A 286 8.18 -1.64 35.68
N ARG A 287 9.34 -2.33 35.77
CA ARG A 287 10.09 -2.52 37.03
C ARG A 287 10.65 -1.22 37.61
N GLN A 288 10.76 -0.18 36.78
CA GLN A 288 11.24 1.15 37.15
C GLN A 288 10.08 2.15 37.35
N GLY A 289 8.83 1.68 37.39
CA GLY A 289 7.64 2.53 37.51
C GLY A 289 7.24 3.25 36.21
N ILE A 290 7.86 2.92 35.08
CA ILE A 290 7.52 3.51 33.77
C ILE A 290 6.45 2.65 33.10
N GLN A 291 5.32 3.26 32.72
CA GLN A 291 4.24 2.57 32.01
C GLN A 291 4.63 2.29 30.55
N PRO A 292 4.81 1.03 30.12
CA PRO A 292 5.32 0.72 28.78
C PRO A 292 4.43 1.20 27.65
N VAL A 293 3.11 1.18 27.84
CA VAL A 293 2.11 1.63 26.84
C VAL A 293 2.32 3.11 26.51
N THR A 294 2.37 3.98 27.53
CA THR A 294 2.56 5.42 27.36
C THR A 294 3.96 5.74 26.82
N TYR A 295 4.98 5.04 27.33
CA TYR A 295 6.36 5.22 26.89
C TYR A 295 6.58 4.83 25.41
N ALA A 296 5.86 3.80 24.96
CA ALA A 296 5.85 3.36 23.57
C ALA A 296 5.04 4.31 22.66
N LEU A 297 3.97 4.93 23.18
CA LEU A 297 3.12 5.85 22.41
C LEU A 297 3.90 7.05 21.88
N ASP A 298 4.75 7.64 22.72
CA ASP A 298 5.63 8.75 22.33
C ASP A 298 6.49 8.41 21.10
N ARG A 299 7.14 7.24 21.14
CA ARG A 299 8.02 6.73 20.08
C ARG A 299 7.26 6.30 18.84
N ALA A 300 6.04 5.79 19.02
CA ALA A 300 5.22 5.31 17.91
C ALA A 300 4.60 6.48 17.13
N LEU A 301 4.12 7.52 17.82
CA LEU A 301 3.40 8.63 17.22
C LEU A 301 3.69 9.99 17.86
N ALA A 302 3.63 10.11 19.19
CA ALA A 302 3.43 11.43 19.82
C ALA A 302 4.61 12.39 19.64
N TYR A 303 5.85 11.91 19.44
CA TYR A 303 6.99 12.76 19.09
C TYR A 303 6.90 13.44 17.71
N ARG A 304 5.95 13.03 16.86
CA ARG A 304 5.68 13.68 15.56
C ARG A 304 4.63 14.78 15.66
N ALA A 305 3.92 14.84 16.78
CA ALA A 305 2.85 15.79 17.00
C ALA A 305 3.39 17.10 17.60
N SER A 306 2.62 18.16 17.42
CA SER A 306 2.72 19.41 18.17
C SER A 306 2.60 19.14 19.68
N PRO A 307 3.14 20.03 20.54
CA PRO A 307 2.97 19.92 21.99
C PRO A 307 1.50 19.80 22.41
N GLU A 308 0.59 20.53 21.74
CA GLU A 308 -0.85 20.56 22.00
C GLU A 308 -1.48 19.20 21.69
N THR A 309 -1.28 18.70 20.46
CA THR A 309 -1.79 17.38 20.05
C THR A 309 -1.18 16.27 20.88
N ARG A 310 0.10 16.38 21.27
CA ARG A 310 0.74 15.43 22.16
C ARG A 310 0.05 15.37 23.52
N SER A 311 -0.35 16.52 24.10
CA SER A 311 -1.13 16.55 25.34
C SER A 311 -2.45 15.80 25.19
N VAL A 312 -3.19 16.06 24.11
CA VAL A 312 -4.46 15.38 23.79
C VAL A 312 -4.26 13.86 23.67
N LEU A 313 -3.19 13.41 22.99
CA LEU A 313 -2.87 11.99 22.87
C LEU A 313 -2.58 11.35 24.24
N HIS A 314 -1.89 12.05 25.15
CA HIS A 314 -1.62 11.55 26.50
C HIS A 314 -2.87 11.51 27.38
N GLU A 315 -3.72 12.53 27.34
CA GLU A 315 -5.01 12.56 28.06
C GLU A 315 -5.91 11.39 27.62
N LEU A 316 -6.01 11.18 26.30
CA LEU A 316 -6.74 10.05 25.74
C LEU A 316 -6.14 8.71 26.18
N ALA A 317 -4.81 8.61 26.23
CA ALA A 317 -4.13 7.39 26.67
C ALA A 317 -4.38 7.11 28.15
N GLN A 318 -4.35 8.13 29.02
CA GLN A 318 -4.66 8.00 30.44
C GLN A 318 -6.12 7.56 30.66
N ARG A 319 -7.06 8.10 29.90
CA ARG A 319 -8.48 7.73 29.95
C ARG A 319 -8.69 6.24 29.61
N ILE A 320 -8.04 5.75 28.55
CA ILE A 320 -8.22 4.38 28.05
C ILE A 320 -7.38 3.37 28.85
N PHE A 321 -6.19 3.77 29.31
CA PHE A 321 -5.25 2.96 30.10
C PHE A 321 -5.05 3.57 31.49
N PRO A 322 -6.10 3.59 32.35
CA PRO A 322 -5.97 4.11 33.70
C PRO A 322 -4.90 3.32 34.45
N GLN A 323 -4.05 4.04 35.19
CA GLN A 323 -3.14 3.39 36.13
C GLN A 323 -3.97 2.90 37.31
N GLU A 324 -3.81 1.63 37.69
CA GLU A 324 -4.31 1.18 38.99
C GLU A 324 -3.54 1.95 40.05
N THR A 325 -4.22 2.87 40.74
CA THR A 325 -3.72 3.44 41.99
C THR A 325 -3.50 2.27 42.94
N LYS A 326 -2.24 1.95 43.22
CA LYS A 326 -1.90 1.09 44.35
C LYS A 326 -2.34 1.83 45.61
N GLU A 327 -3.44 1.39 46.20
CA GLU A 327 -3.76 1.66 47.61
C GLU A 327 -2.67 1.08 48.52
#